data_AF-A0A7J2MP47-F1
#
_entry.id   AF-A0A7J2MP47-F1
#
_cell.length_a   1.000
_cell.length_b   1.000
_cell.length_c   1.000
_cell.angle_alpha   90.00
_cell.angle_beta   90.00
_cell.angle_gamma   90.00
#
_symmetry.space_group_name_H-M   'P 1'
#
loop_
_entity.id
_entity.type
_entity.pdbx_description
1 polymer ?
#
loop_
_entity_poly.entity_id
_entity_poly.type
_entity_poly.pdbx_seq_one_letter_code
_entity_poly.pdbx_strand_id
1 'polypeptide(L)'
;DLNETIKEKIEKIAENVYGADSVRYTKKADLAIKDLEDHDLDKKMICMAKTQYSLSDDPKKLGAPKNFSITVRDIKIANGAGFIIPLCGEIMTMPGLPKNPAAINMDIVNGKIKGLF
;
A
#
# COMPACT_ATOMS: atom_id res chain seq x y z
N ASP A 1 -2.73 4.81 19.02
CA ASP A 1 -2.49 6.23 19.35
C ASP A 1 -1.54 6.82 18.31
N LEU A 2 -1.47 8.14 18.12
CA LEU A 2 -0.44 8.76 17.26
C LEU A 2 0.95 8.72 17.90
N ASN A 3 1.02 8.66 19.23
CA ASN A 3 2.25 8.66 20.00
C ASN A 3 2.98 7.31 20.00
N GLU A 4 2.30 6.24 19.60
CA GLU A 4 2.90 4.92 19.40
C GLU A 4 3.94 4.94 18.28
N THR A 5 4.91 4.03 18.39
CA THR A 5 5.94 3.85 17.36
C THR A 5 5.33 3.49 16.02
N ILE A 6 6.07 3.72 14.93
CA ILE A 6 5.61 3.34 13.58
C ILE A 6 5.28 1.83 13.54
N LYS A 7 6.12 1.00 14.15
CA LYS A 7 5.94 -0.46 14.18
C LYS A 7 4.68 -0.89 14.91
N GLU A 8 4.43 -0.35 16.11
CA GLU A 8 3.22 -0.66 16.88
C GLU A 8 1.95 -0.27 16.13
N LYS A 9 1.94 0.89 15.46
CA LYS A 9 0.78 1.32 14.66
C LYS A 9 0.52 0.37 13.49
N ILE A 10 1.57 -0.08 12.81
CA ILE A 10 1.46 -1.04 11.70
C ILE A 10 0.98 -2.40 12.23
N GLU A 11 1.55 -2.88 13.33
CA GLU A 11 1.16 -4.15 13.97
C GLU A 11 -0.31 -4.14 14.39
N LYS A 12 -0.79 -3.05 15.00
CA LYS A 12 -2.21 -2.92 15.35
C LYS A 12 -3.13 -3.00 14.15
N ILE A 13 -2.75 -2.42 13.00
CA ILE A 13 -3.56 -2.54 11.78
C ILE A 13 -3.50 -3.99 11.27
N ALA A 14 -2.32 -4.59 11.24
CA ALA A 14 -2.13 -5.95 10.75
C ALA A 14 -2.91 -6.98 11.59
N GLU A 15 -2.88 -6.87 12.91
CA GLU A 15 -3.59 -7.76 13.83
C GLU A 15 -5.10 -7.49 13.82
N ASN A 16 -5.52 -6.26 14.13
CA ASN A 16 -6.94 -5.96 14.40
C ASN A 16 -7.79 -5.84 13.13
N VAL A 17 -7.21 -5.45 12.00
CA VAL A 17 -7.95 -5.24 10.74
C VAL A 17 -7.74 -6.42 9.79
N TYR A 18 -6.51 -6.93 9.67
CA TYR A 18 -6.21 -7.98 8.70
C TYR A 18 -6.24 -9.40 9.29
N GLY A 19 -6.05 -9.55 10.61
CA GLY A 19 -5.92 -10.86 11.26
C GLY A 19 -4.56 -11.52 11.00
N ALA A 20 -3.51 -10.72 10.82
CA ALA A 20 -2.14 -11.20 10.69
C ALA A 20 -1.55 -11.53 12.07
N ASP A 21 -0.72 -12.56 12.15
CA ASP A 21 -0.05 -12.97 13.39
C ASP A 21 1.16 -12.09 13.72
N SER A 22 1.78 -11.51 12.68
CA SER A 22 3.02 -10.73 12.83
C SER A 22 3.27 -9.83 11.63
N VAL A 23 4.15 -8.85 11.83
CA VAL A 23 4.68 -7.99 10.77
C VAL A 23 6.18 -8.22 10.66
N ARG A 24 6.66 -8.41 9.43
CA ARG A 24 8.09 -8.56 9.11
C ARG A 24 8.58 -7.32 8.40
N TYR A 25 9.75 -6.84 8.78
CA TYR A 25 10.38 -5.66 8.19
C TYR A 25 11.63 -6.09 7.43
N THR A 26 11.83 -5.54 6.24
CA THR A 26 13.12 -5.66 5.56
C THR A 26 14.11 -4.68 6.18
N LYS A 27 15.41 -4.91 5.97
CA LYS A 27 16.46 -3.97 6.37
C LYS A 27 16.23 -2.55 5.83
N LYS A 28 15.68 -2.43 4.61
CA LYS A 28 15.36 -1.14 4.00
C LYS A 28 14.25 -0.42 4.77
N ALA A 29 13.18 -1.15 5.12
CA ALA A 29 12.10 -0.61 5.92
C ALA A 29 12.59 -0.17 7.31
N ASP A 30 13.42 -0.98 7.98
CA ASP A 30 13.99 -0.62 9.29
C ASP A 30 14.84 0.66 9.23
N LEU A 31 15.68 0.83 8.20
CA LEU A 31 16.45 2.05 8.01
C LEU A 31 15.55 3.26 7.76
N ALA A 32 14.49 3.11 6.96
CA ALA A 32 13.53 4.18 6.71
C ALA A 32 12.72 4.55 7.97
N ILE A 33 12.33 3.58 8.80
CA ILE A 33 11.67 3.84 10.09
C ILE A 33 12.59 4.69 10.97
N LYS A 34 13.85 4.26 11.11
CA LYS A 34 14.82 4.97 11.93
C LYS A 34 15.03 6.40 11.44
N ASP A 35 15.18 6.60 10.14
CA ASP A 35 15.33 7.94 9.56
C ASP A 35 14.11 8.84 9.84
N LEU A 36 12.90 8.29 9.83
CA LEU A 36 11.69 9.05 10.19
C LEU A 36 11.64 9.40 11.68
N GLU A 37 12.07 8.49 12.55
CA GLU A 37 12.16 8.70 14.00
C GLU A 37 13.23 9.75 14.34
N ASP A 38 14.40 9.69 13.69
CA ASP A 38 15.52 10.64 13.88
C ASP A 38 15.16 12.08 13.46
N HIS A 39 14.12 12.26 12.63
CA HIS A 39 13.63 13.56 12.16
C HIS A 39 12.30 14.01 12.79
N ASP A 40 11.83 13.36 13.86
CA ASP A 40 10.54 13.65 14.53
C ASP A 40 9.32 13.55 13.58
N LEU A 41 9.42 12.68 12.57
CA LEU A 41 8.38 12.45 11.56
C LEU A 41 7.55 11.19 11.82
N ASP A 42 7.72 10.56 12.98
CA ASP A 42 7.10 9.30 13.38
C ASP A 42 5.66 9.46 13.90
N LYS A 43 5.29 10.64 14.43
CA LYS A 43 3.96 10.95 14.99
C LYS A 43 2.87 11.24 13.95
N LYS A 44 2.84 10.47 12.87
CA LYS A 44 1.88 10.57 11.77
C LYS A 44 0.98 9.34 11.67
N MET A 45 -0.13 9.46 10.93
CA MET A 45 -1.03 8.34 10.64
C MET A 45 -0.37 7.32 9.72
N ILE A 46 -0.91 6.10 9.66
CA ILE A 46 -0.41 5.03 8.77
C ILE A 46 -1.41 4.80 7.63
N CYS A 47 -0.91 4.79 6.39
CA CYS A 47 -1.64 4.40 5.18
C CYS A 47 -1.02 3.12 4.60
N MET A 48 -1.61 1.97 4.88
CA MET A 48 -1.09 0.68 4.42
C MET A 48 -1.23 0.52 2.91
N ALA A 49 -0.12 0.29 2.22
CA ALA A 49 -0.11 0.01 0.79
C ALA A 49 0.17 -1.47 0.55
N LYS A 50 -0.90 -2.24 0.32
CA LYS A 50 -0.88 -3.69 0.05
C LYS A 50 -1.82 -4.03 -1.11
N THR A 51 -1.84 -5.31 -1.49
CA THR A 51 -2.84 -5.82 -2.43
C THR A 51 -4.27 -5.63 -1.90
N GLN A 52 -5.17 -5.20 -2.78
CA GLN A 52 -6.60 -5.07 -2.50
C GLN A 52 -7.35 -6.40 -2.57
N TYR A 53 -6.75 -7.44 -3.16
CA TYR A 53 -7.42 -8.73 -3.41
C TYR A 53 -7.48 -9.66 -2.19
N SER A 54 -6.67 -9.39 -1.16
CA SER A 54 -6.57 -10.21 0.05
C SER A 54 -6.43 -9.33 1.29
N LEU A 55 -6.82 -9.85 2.46
CA LEU A 55 -6.44 -9.27 3.76
C LEU A 55 -4.93 -9.38 4.01
N SER A 56 -4.29 -10.41 3.46
CA SER A 56 -2.84 -10.58 3.49
C SER A 56 -2.12 -9.72 2.44
N ASP A 57 -0.80 -9.83 2.40
CA ASP A 57 0.06 -9.26 1.35
C ASP A 57 0.14 -10.17 0.09
N ASP A 58 -0.46 -11.37 0.13
CA ASP A 58 -0.56 -12.30 -1.00
C ASP A 58 -1.95 -12.24 -1.66
N PRO A 59 -2.08 -11.80 -2.93
CA PRO A 59 -3.37 -11.68 -3.61
C PRO A 59 -4.12 -13.01 -3.79
N LYS A 60 -3.44 -14.16 -3.66
CA LYS A 60 -4.05 -15.48 -3.85
C LYS A 60 -4.76 -16.01 -2.60
N LYS A 61 -4.51 -15.42 -1.42
CA LYS A 61 -5.14 -15.83 -0.16
C LYS A 61 -6.50 -15.17 0.00
N LEU A 62 -7.54 -15.84 -0.49
CA LEU A 62 -8.91 -15.32 -0.50
C LEU A 62 -9.66 -15.55 0.83
N GLY A 63 -10.74 -14.81 1.03
CA GLY A 63 -11.60 -14.92 2.22
C GLY A 63 -10.98 -14.26 3.45
N ALA A 64 -11.08 -14.94 4.60
CA ALA A 64 -10.48 -14.52 5.86
C ALA A 64 -9.26 -15.41 6.18
N PRO A 65 -8.09 -15.16 5.56
CA PRO A 65 -6.90 -15.97 5.82
C PRO A 65 -6.50 -15.90 7.28
N LYS A 66 -5.87 -16.97 7.76
CA LYS A 66 -5.28 -17.07 9.10
C LYS A 66 -3.82 -17.49 8.98
N ASN A 67 -3.07 -17.35 10.07
CA ASN A 67 -1.70 -17.82 10.18
C ASN A 67 -0.78 -17.19 9.11
N PHE A 68 -0.86 -15.87 8.96
CA PHE A 68 -0.05 -15.14 7.98
C PHE A 68 0.64 -13.93 8.60
N SER A 69 1.78 -13.56 8.02
CA SER A 69 2.51 -12.34 8.37
C SER A 69 2.47 -11.35 7.22
N ILE A 70 2.41 -10.05 7.52
CA ILE A 70 2.57 -8.99 6.53
C ILE A 70 4.05 -8.60 6.43
N THR A 71 4.57 -8.47 5.21
CA THR A 71 5.96 -8.07 4.97
C THR A 71 6.06 -6.62 4.52
N VAL A 72 6.57 -5.71 5.36
CA VAL A 72 6.87 -4.32 4.99
C VAL A 72 8.23 -4.26 4.32
N ARG A 73 8.24 -3.94 3.03
CA ARG A 73 9.44 -3.88 2.18
C ARG A 73 10.17 -2.55 2.24
N ASP A 74 9.44 -1.47 2.45
CA ASP A 74 9.94 -0.11 2.44
C ASP A 74 8.92 0.83 3.09
N ILE A 75 9.34 2.02 3.49
CA ILE A 75 8.44 3.04 4.07
C ILE A 75 8.67 4.38 3.37
N LYS A 76 7.57 5.05 3.03
CA LYS A 76 7.58 6.42 2.52
C LYS A 76 6.81 7.35 3.45
N ILE A 77 7.11 8.65 3.40
CA ILE A 77 6.33 9.66 4.10
C ILE A 77 5.66 10.60 3.10
N ALA A 78 4.36 10.82 3.30
CA ALA A 78 3.61 11.88 2.64
C ALA A 78 3.43 13.04 3.64
N ASN A 79 4.50 13.79 3.88
CA ASN A 79 4.55 14.71 5.02
C ASN A 79 3.47 15.81 4.94
N GLY A 80 3.24 16.37 3.75
CA GLY A 80 2.19 17.36 3.52
C GLY A 80 0.77 16.81 3.72
N ALA A 81 0.57 15.51 3.51
CA ALA A 81 -0.72 14.84 3.72
C ALA A 81 -0.88 14.28 5.15
N GLY A 82 0.20 14.22 5.94
CA GLY A 82 0.16 13.84 7.34
C GLY A 82 0.18 12.33 7.63
N PHE A 83 0.68 11.50 6.71
CA PHE A 83 0.76 10.05 6.92
C PHE A 83 2.04 9.39 6.38
N ILE A 84 2.35 8.23 6.94
CA ILE A 84 3.43 7.32 6.57
C ILE A 84 2.82 6.17 5.77
N ILE A 85 3.53 5.70 4.75
CA ILE A 85 3.07 4.69 3.78
C ILE A 85 4.00 3.47 3.85
N PRO A 86 3.66 2.43 4.62
CA PRO A 86 4.33 1.14 4.58
C PRO A 86 3.98 0.41 3.28
N LEU A 87 4.99 0.02 2.52
CA LEU A 87 4.84 -0.73 1.26
C LEU A 87 4.94 -2.23 1.56
N CYS A 88 3.82 -2.94 1.52
CA CYS A 88 3.74 -4.37 1.86
C CYS A 88 3.91 -5.33 0.67
N GLY A 89 4.07 -4.78 -0.54
CA GLY A 89 4.18 -5.54 -1.78
C GLY A 89 4.65 -4.65 -2.92
N GLU A 90 4.49 -5.14 -4.15
CA GLU A 90 4.71 -4.30 -5.32
C GLU A 90 3.47 -3.46 -5.59
N ILE A 91 3.63 -2.15 -5.48
CA ILE A 91 2.55 -1.19 -5.70
C ILE A 91 2.80 -0.51 -7.04
N MET A 92 1.88 -0.73 -7.99
CA MET A 92 1.92 -0.10 -9.30
C MET A 92 1.49 1.37 -9.17
N THR A 93 2.44 2.28 -9.33
CA THR A 93 2.21 3.74 -9.29
C THR A 93 2.00 4.35 -10.67
N MET A 94 2.38 3.62 -11.73
CA MET A 94 2.23 4.04 -13.12
C MET A 94 1.72 2.84 -13.94
N PRO A 95 0.42 2.77 -14.25
CA PRO A 95 -0.13 1.70 -15.07
C PRO A 95 0.32 1.84 -16.52
N GLY A 96 0.65 0.71 -17.16
CA GLY A 96 0.95 0.64 -18.58
C GLY A 96 -0.30 0.49 -19.45
N LEU A 97 -0.14 0.68 -20.77
CA LEU A 97 -1.18 0.36 -21.74
C LEU A 97 -1.24 -1.16 -22.00
N PRO A 98 -2.43 -1.75 -22.20
CA PRO A 98 -2.56 -3.15 -22.61
C PRO A 98 -2.12 -3.32 -24.07
N LYS A 99 -1.95 -4.58 -24.50
CA LYS A 99 -1.54 -4.92 -25.88
C LYS A 99 -2.42 -4.27 -26.96
N ASN A 100 -3.72 -4.20 -26.72
CA ASN A 100 -4.68 -3.46 -27.56
C ASN A 100 -5.28 -2.33 -26.72
N PRO A 101 -4.70 -1.11 -26.75
CA PRO A 101 -5.22 0.01 -25.98
C PRO A 101 -6.60 0.46 -26.48
N ALA A 102 -7.48 0.85 -25.55
CA ALA A 102 -8.82 1.35 -25.87
C ALA A 102 -8.80 2.52 -26.87
N ALA A 103 -7.71 3.31 -26.87
CA ALA A 103 -7.47 4.41 -27.80
C ALA A 103 -7.61 4.02 -29.29
N ILE A 104 -7.33 2.76 -29.67
CA ILE A 104 -7.49 2.30 -31.07
C ILE A 104 -8.97 2.34 -31.51
N ASN A 105 -9.90 2.18 -30.57
CA ASN A 105 -11.33 2.18 -30.83
C ASN A 105 -11.98 3.55 -30.60
N MET A 106 -11.21 4.57 -30.20
CA MET A 106 -11.72 5.91 -29.92
C MET A 106 -11.80 6.74 -31.20
N ASP A 107 -12.97 7.35 -31.44
CA ASP A 107 -13.21 8.19 -32.62
C ASP A 107 -14.33 9.22 -32.38
N ILE A 108 -14.45 10.21 -33.26
CA ILE A 108 -15.54 11.20 -33.29
C ILE A 108 -16.36 11.00 -34.57
N VAL A 109 -17.55 10.43 -34.42
CA VAL A 109 -18.48 10.19 -35.54
C VAL A 109 -19.69 11.10 -35.40
N ASN A 110 -19.92 11.98 -36.38
CA ASN A 110 -21.02 12.96 -36.39
C ASN A 110 -21.07 13.82 -35.11
N GLY A 111 -19.91 14.26 -34.63
CA GLY A 111 -19.78 15.04 -33.39
C GLY A 111 -20.04 14.24 -32.11
N LYS A 112 -20.20 12.92 -32.18
CA LYS A 112 -20.35 12.02 -31.02
C LYS A 112 -19.10 11.16 -30.83
N ILE A 113 -18.61 11.12 -29.60
CA ILE A 113 -17.48 10.27 -29.21
C ILE A 113 -17.93 8.81 -29.19
N LYS A 114 -17.11 7.91 -29.76
CA LYS A 114 -17.23 6.45 -29.67
C LYS A 114 -15.99 5.86 -28.99
N GLY A 115 -16.14 4.69 -28.35
CA GLY A 115 -15.02 3.91 -27.80
C GLY A 115 -14.44 4.41 -26.47
N LEU A 116 -15.03 5.44 -25.86
CA LEU A 116 -14.63 5.95 -24.54
C LEU A 116 -15.23 5.12 -23.38
N PHE A 117 -16.40 4.53 -23.62
CA PHE A 117 -17.13 3.63 -22.76
C PHE A 117 -17.86 2.58 -23.61
#